data_AF-A0A6G8PXA7-F1
#
_entry.id   AF-A0A6G8PXA7-F1
#
_cell.length_a   1.000
_cell.length_b   1.000
_cell.length_c   1.000
_cell.angle_alpha   90.00
_cell.angle_beta   90.00
_cell.angle_gamma   90.00
#
_symmetry.space_group_name_H-M   'P 1'
#
loop_
_entity.id
_entity.type
_entity.pdbx_description
1 polymer ?
#
loop_
_entity_poly.entity_id
_entity_poly.type
_entity_poly.pdbx_seq_one_letter_code
_entity_poly.pdbx_strand_id
1 'polypeptide(L)'
;MKEHPEAPYFDLRSRRGSWSARRSPTSPPTGRTGSRGMSKLVYGLDVGTTKIVAIAGRVDGRRPVEILAMGEAPSYGLRRGVVVDRESATESIAEAVEACGGGSLRGGPVSVGIAGSHIRSLNTEVTLLNRSRNRLVTERFVRRLHAEARGTSAGEEEEVLHVVPRSFVLDGTEGVRQPVGLAARRVTMRGHVVTGAISSIQNLLGAVEDCGVRVARVVLEPLASSEACLTPDDRQMGVALLDVGGGTTDIAAFVRGALTHTAVVPIGGRASRPTSPTG
;
A
#
# COMPACT_ATOMS: atom_id res chain seq x y z
N MET A 1 10.20 1.02 20.09
CA MET A 1 10.29 1.44 18.68
C MET A 1 11.18 0.42 17.96
N LYS A 2 10.61 -0.53 17.22
CA LYS A 2 11.36 -1.42 16.34
C LYS A 2 11.31 -0.81 14.93
N GLU A 3 12.46 -0.55 14.34
CA GLU A 3 12.55 -0.08 12.95
C GLU A 3 11.99 -1.17 12.03
N HIS A 4 10.91 -0.85 11.31
CA HIS A 4 10.42 -1.71 10.23
C HIS A 4 11.41 -1.61 9.05
N PRO A 5 11.85 -2.75 8.47
CA PRO A 5 12.78 -2.73 7.35
C PRO A 5 12.15 -2.00 6.16
N GLU A 6 12.83 -0.96 5.67
CA GLU A 6 12.40 -0.16 4.52
C GLU A 6 12.22 -1.06 3.28
N ALA A 7 11.06 -0.95 2.63
CA ALA A 7 10.87 -1.54 1.31
C ALA A 7 11.80 -0.82 0.30
N PRO A 8 12.41 -1.54 -0.66
CA PRO A 8 13.20 -0.91 -1.71
C PRO A 8 12.33 0.09 -2.48
N TYR A 9 12.99 1.15 -2.95
CA TYR A 9 12.46 2.13 -3.90
C TYR A 9 11.56 1.45 -4.95
N PHE A 10 10.26 1.76 -4.93
CA PHE A 10 9.30 1.21 -5.89
C PHE A 10 9.60 1.79 -7.28
N ASP A 11 10.37 1.05 -8.07
CA ASP A 11 10.50 1.30 -9.51
C ASP A 11 9.21 0.88 -10.21
N LEU A 12 8.35 1.86 -10.51
CA LEU A 12 7.02 1.69 -11.12
C LEU A 12 7.05 1.26 -12.60
N ARG A 13 8.18 0.81 -13.17
CA ARG A 13 8.26 0.54 -14.63
C ARG A 13 8.85 -0.79 -15.06
N SER A 14 9.38 -1.60 -14.16
CA SER A 14 10.02 -2.86 -14.56
C SER A 14 9.24 -4.09 -14.12
N ARG A 15 8.14 -4.43 -14.82
CA ARG A 15 7.70 -5.83 -15.16
C ARG A 15 6.28 -5.84 -15.76
N ARG A 16 6.18 -6.08 -17.07
CA ARG A 16 4.92 -6.30 -17.82
C ARG A 16 4.58 -7.80 -17.91
N GLY A 17 3.28 -8.08 -17.98
CA GLY A 17 2.70 -9.26 -18.62
C GLY A 17 1.22 -8.99 -18.98
N SER A 18 0.88 -9.01 -20.27
CA SER A 18 -0.46 -8.77 -20.81
C SER A 18 -1.43 -9.90 -20.48
N TRP A 19 -2.66 -9.58 -20.12
CA TRP A 19 -3.71 -10.54 -19.81
C TRP A 19 -4.29 -11.17 -21.08
N SER A 20 -4.32 -12.51 -21.15
CA SER A 20 -5.26 -13.24 -22.00
C SER A 20 -5.73 -14.48 -21.26
N ALA A 21 -7.05 -14.64 -21.13
CA ALA A 21 -7.67 -15.76 -20.45
C ALA A 21 -7.89 -16.93 -21.44
N ARG A 22 -7.38 -18.12 -21.12
CA ARG A 22 -7.91 -19.37 -21.69
C ARG A 22 -7.64 -20.58 -20.78
N ARG A 23 -8.64 -21.46 -20.71
CA ARG A 23 -8.78 -22.64 -19.83
C ARG A 23 -7.93 -23.85 -20.28
N SER A 24 -7.66 -24.73 -19.32
CA SER A 24 -6.94 -26.05 -19.29
C SER A 24 -7.58 -27.17 -20.16
N PRO A 25 -7.07 -28.45 -20.19
CA PRO A 25 -5.86 -29.07 -19.59
C PRO A 25 -5.05 -30.03 -20.55
N THR A 26 -3.87 -30.54 -20.13
CA THR A 26 -3.45 -31.99 -20.12
C THR A 26 -1.93 -32.22 -19.94
N SER A 27 -1.58 -33.10 -18.98
CA SER A 27 -0.38 -33.98 -18.82
C SER A 27 1.05 -33.40 -18.70
N PRO A 28 1.94 -33.98 -17.85
CA PRO A 28 3.27 -33.42 -17.59
C PRO A 28 4.34 -34.01 -18.51
N PRO A 29 5.33 -33.22 -18.97
CA PRO A 29 6.62 -33.75 -19.34
C PRO A 29 7.64 -33.51 -18.22
N THR A 30 8.34 -34.58 -17.91
CA THR A 30 9.53 -34.69 -17.06
C THR A 30 10.68 -33.79 -17.52
N GLY A 31 11.41 -33.26 -16.54
CA GLY A 31 12.84 -32.96 -16.65
C GLY A 31 13.23 -31.67 -17.39
N ARG A 32 13.52 -30.62 -16.61
CA ARG A 32 14.65 -29.70 -16.82
C ARG A 32 14.87 -28.86 -15.57
N THR A 33 15.95 -29.16 -14.86
CA THR A 33 16.52 -28.37 -13.77
C THR A 33 17.12 -27.07 -14.33
N GLY A 34 16.27 -26.12 -14.71
CA GLY A 34 16.64 -24.72 -14.86
C GLY A 34 16.42 -24.01 -13.53
N SER A 35 17.34 -23.14 -13.10
CA SER A 35 17.24 -22.38 -11.84
C SER A 35 15.87 -21.71 -11.73
N ARG A 36 14.99 -22.26 -10.89
CA ARG A 36 13.67 -21.68 -10.61
C ARG A 36 13.92 -20.25 -10.12
N GLY A 37 13.39 -19.26 -10.83
CA GLY A 37 13.31 -17.90 -10.30
C GLY A 37 12.69 -17.99 -8.92
N MET A 38 13.36 -17.42 -7.90
CA MET A 38 12.97 -17.54 -6.49
C MET A 38 11.52 -17.09 -6.32
N SER A 39 10.59 -18.04 -6.26
CA SER A 39 9.19 -17.76 -6.03
C SER A 39 9.04 -17.30 -4.58
N LYS A 40 8.58 -16.07 -4.37
CA LYS A 40 8.40 -15.49 -3.05
C LYS A 40 6.92 -15.56 -2.67
N LEU A 41 6.63 -16.06 -1.47
CA LEU A 41 5.29 -15.98 -0.89
C LEU A 41 5.04 -14.56 -0.37
N VAL A 42 3.84 -14.05 -0.62
CA VAL A 42 3.36 -12.75 -0.18
C VAL A 42 1.99 -12.89 0.46
N TYR A 43 1.70 -12.04 1.43
CA TYR A 43 0.48 -12.10 2.21
C TYR A 43 -0.12 -10.70 2.35
N GLY A 44 -1.43 -10.62 2.21
CA GLY A 44 -2.21 -9.40 2.36
C GLY A 44 -3.38 -9.62 3.32
N LEU A 45 -3.68 -8.62 4.13
CA LEU A 45 -4.84 -8.58 5.00
C LEU A 45 -5.53 -7.23 4.82
N ASP A 46 -6.77 -7.26 4.37
CA ASP A 46 -7.66 -6.11 4.25
C ASP A 46 -8.67 -6.15 5.40
N VAL A 47 -8.59 -5.16 6.31
CA VAL A 47 -9.42 -5.08 7.52
C VAL A 47 -10.51 -4.03 7.30
N GLY A 48 -11.47 -4.37 6.44
CA GLY A 48 -12.56 -3.48 6.06
C GLY A 48 -13.67 -3.39 7.11
N THR A 49 -14.49 -2.33 7.02
CA THR A 49 -15.61 -2.09 7.97
C THR A 49 -16.73 -3.14 7.92
N THR A 50 -16.86 -3.86 6.80
CA THR A 50 -17.94 -4.83 6.58
C THR A 50 -17.46 -6.27 6.47
N LYS A 51 -16.23 -6.46 6.02
CA LYS A 51 -15.61 -7.76 5.82
C LYS A 51 -14.12 -7.63 6.01
N ILE A 52 -13.50 -8.73 6.42
CA ILE A 52 -12.05 -8.88 6.48
C ILE A 52 -11.65 -9.91 5.44
N VAL A 53 -10.59 -9.63 4.68
CA VAL A 53 -10.10 -10.52 3.62
C VAL A 53 -8.61 -10.77 3.82
N ALA A 54 -8.24 -12.04 3.95
CA ALA A 54 -6.86 -12.50 3.99
C ALA A 54 -6.51 -13.21 2.68
N ILE A 55 -5.35 -12.90 2.10
CA ILE A 55 -4.88 -13.50 0.85
C ILE A 55 -3.44 -13.98 1.02
N ALA A 56 -3.17 -15.19 0.55
CA ALA A 56 -1.83 -15.71 0.34
C ALA A 56 -1.57 -15.86 -1.16
N GLY A 57 -0.42 -15.36 -1.62
CA GLY A 57 -0.05 -15.37 -3.02
C GLY A 57 1.41 -15.70 -3.26
N ARG A 58 1.74 -15.97 -4.52
CA ARG A 58 3.11 -16.23 -4.99
C ARG A 58 3.48 -15.24 -6.08
N VAL A 59 4.70 -14.71 -5.98
CA VAL A 59 5.28 -13.82 -6.97
C VAL A 59 6.56 -14.44 -7.51
N ASP A 60 6.66 -14.57 -8.83
CA ASP A 60 7.87 -15.05 -9.52
C ASP A 60 8.60 -13.92 -10.28
N GLY A 61 8.10 -12.70 -10.15
CA GLY A 61 8.62 -11.49 -10.78
C GLY A 61 8.34 -11.38 -12.28
N ARG A 62 7.68 -12.32 -12.93
CA ARG A 62 7.38 -12.24 -14.37
C ARG A 62 5.88 -12.21 -14.66
N ARG A 63 5.10 -12.80 -13.76
CA ARG A 63 3.65 -12.92 -13.89
C ARG A 63 2.94 -12.09 -12.82
N PRO A 64 1.66 -11.76 -13.05
CA PRO A 64 0.77 -11.31 -11.98
C PRO A 64 0.83 -12.26 -10.78
N VAL A 65 0.48 -11.76 -9.61
CA VAL A 65 0.46 -12.56 -8.38
C VAL A 65 -0.46 -13.77 -8.58
N GLU A 66 0.08 -14.96 -8.35
CA GLU A 66 -0.70 -16.19 -8.32
C GLU A 66 -1.36 -16.32 -6.95
N ILE A 67 -2.69 -16.29 -6.88
CA ILE A 67 -3.43 -16.47 -5.62
C ILE A 67 -3.39 -17.95 -5.24
N LEU A 68 -2.90 -18.23 -4.03
CA LEU A 68 -2.77 -19.57 -3.48
C LEU A 68 -3.92 -19.92 -2.54
N ALA A 69 -4.33 -18.95 -1.72
CA ALA A 69 -5.42 -19.09 -0.78
C ALA A 69 -6.08 -17.72 -0.52
N MET A 70 -7.36 -17.76 -0.15
CA MET A 70 -8.14 -16.61 0.29
C MET A 70 -9.02 -17.06 1.44
N GLY A 71 -9.14 -16.21 2.46
CA GLY A 71 -10.09 -16.36 3.56
C GLY A 71 -10.82 -15.05 3.75
N GLU A 72 -12.10 -15.14 4.12
CA GLU A 72 -12.93 -13.98 4.40
C GLU A 72 -13.79 -14.22 5.63
N ALA A 73 -14.11 -13.14 6.35
CA ALA A 73 -15.00 -13.16 7.49
C ALA A 73 -15.83 -11.87 7.54
N PRO A 74 -17.06 -11.91 8.08
CA PRO A 74 -17.78 -10.68 8.43
C PRO A 74 -16.96 -9.85 9.42
N SER A 75 -17.02 -8.52 9.29
CA SER A 75 -16.28 -7.63 10.19
C SER A 75 -17.16 -7.10 11.32
N TYR A 76 -16.69 -7.29 12.55
CA TYR A 76 -17.22 -6.66 13.74
C TYR A 76 -16.15 -5.79 14.41
N GLY A 77 -16.59 -4.80 15.18
CA GLY A 77 -15.68 -3.88 15.89
C GLY A 77 -14.99 -2.80 15.05
N LEU A 78 -15.33 -2.68 13.76
CA LEU A 78 -14.89 -1.57 12.91
C LEU A 78 -16.03 -0.60 12.55
N ARG A 79 -15.69 0.69 12.49
CA ARG A 79 -16.58 1.76 12.02
C ARG A 79 -15.80 2.77 11.19
N ARG A 80 -16.14 2.90 9.90
CA ARG A 80 -15.52 3.86 8.95
C ARG A 80 -13.99 3.74 8.90
N GLY A 81 -13.50 2.51 8.85
CA GLY A 81 -12.07 2.18 8.84
C GLY A 81 -11.35 2.31 10.18
N VAL A 82 -12.07 2.60 11.28
CA VAL A 82 -11.50 2.72 12.63
C VAL A 82 -11.94 1.54 13.48
N VAL A 83 -10.99 0.89 14.17
CA VAL A 83 -11.26 -0.12 15.21
C VAL A 83 -11.86 0.59 16.43
N VAL A 84 -13.13 0.30 16.74
CA VAL A 84 -13.87 0.84 17.88
C VAL A 84 -14.11 -0.19 18.98
N ASP A 85 -14.03 -1.48 18.64
CA ASP A 85 -14.00 -2.60 19.57
C ASP A 85 -12.94 -3.58 19.09
N ARG A 86 -11.86 -3.70 19.88
CA ARG A 86 -10.69 -4.49 19.52
C ARG A 86 -10.96 -5.99 19.61
N GLU A 87 -11.73 -6.43 20.60
CA GLU A 87 -11.98 -7.87 20.82
C GLU A 87 -12.75 -8.46 19.64
N SER A 88 -13.87 -7.83 19.28
CA SER A 88 -14.66 -8.18 18.10
C SER A 88 -13.87 -8.13 16.79
N ALA A 89 -12.95 -7.15 16.66
CA ALA A 89 -12.09 -7.04 15.48
C ALA A 89 -11.08 -8.19 15.41
N THR A 90 -10.43 -8.51 16.53
CA THR A 90 -9.47 -9.63 16.63
C THR A 90 -10.14 -10.95 16.28
N GLU A 91 -11.35 -11.22 16.78
CA GLU A 91 -12.10 -12.44 16.43
C GLU A 91 -12.38 -12.53 14.92
N SER A 92 -12.86 -11.43 14.33
CA SER A 92 -13.14 -11.35 12.89
C SER A 92 -11.87 -11.56 12.05
N ILE A 93 -10.73 -11.00 12.49
CA ILE A 93 -9.43 -11.15 11.82
C ILE A 93 -8.97 -12.61 11.90
N ALA A 94 -9.06 -13.22 13.08
CA ALA A 94 -8.66 -14.60 13.30
C ALA A 94 -9.45 -15.55 12.38
N GLU A 95 -10.76 -15.35 12.25
CA GLU A 95 -11.60 -16.15 11.35
C GLU A 95 -11.14 -16.07 9.89
N ALA A 96 -10.89 -14.85 9.36
CA ALA A 96 -10.39 -14.68 7.99
C ALA A 96 -8.99 -15.29 7.79
N VAL A 97 -8.11 -15.17 8.79
CA VAL A 97 -6.76 -15.73 8.76
C VAL A 97 -6.79 -17.26 8.74
N GLU A 98 -7.63 -17.89 9.59
CA GLU A 98 -7.79 -19.35 9.61
C GLU A 98 -8.42 -19.87 8.31
N ALA A 99 -9.42 -19.17 7.77
CA ALA A 99 -10.03 -19.51 6.47
C ALA A 99 -9.01 -19.46 5.30
N CYS A 100 -7.97 -18.63 5.41
CA CYS A 100 -6.89 -18.54 4.43
C CYS A 100 -5.73 -19.54 4.68
N GLY A 101 -5.89 -20.46 5.64
CA GLY A 101 -4.91 -21.50 5.97
C GLY A 101 -3.95 -21.14 7.11
N GLY A 102 -4.27 -20.12 7.92
CA GLY A 102 -3.74 -19.83 9.27
C GLY A 102 -2.21 -19.73 9.36
N GLY A 103 -1.54 -20.88 9.47
CA GLY A 103 -0.10 -21.01 9.70
C GLY A 103 0.78 -20.29 8.67
N SER A 104 0.37 -20.23 7.40
CA SER A 104 1.14 -19.54 6.35
C SER A 104 1.15 -18.01 6.55
N LEU A 105 0.02 -17.43 6.97
CA LEU A 105 -0.11 -16.00 7.25
C LEU A 105 0.61 -15.60 8.53
N ARG A 106 0.41 -16.36 9.62
CA ARG A 106 1.06 -16.10 10.93
C ARG A 106 2.59 -16.11 10.82
N GLY A 107 3.15 -17.00 10.00
CA GLY A 107 4.59 -17.08 9.72
C GLY A 107 5.12 -16.11 8.66
N GLY A 108 4.26 -15.40 7.92
CA GLY A 108 4.62 -14.58 6.77
C GLY A 108 4.83 -13.10 7.08
N PRO A 109 5.50 -12.34 6.18
CA PRO A 109 5.52 -10.88 6.25
C PRO A 109 4.23 -10.31 5.65
N VAL A 110 3.23 -10.04 6.50
CA VAL A 110 1.89 -9.61 6.06
C VAL A 110 1.85 -8.11 5.78
N SER A 111 1.23 -7.74 4.65
CA SER A 111 0.90 -6.35 4.34
C SER A 111 -0.54 -6.10 4.78
N VAL A 112 -0.77 -5.13 5.66
CA VAL A 112 -2.10 -4.80 6.18
C VAL A 112 -2.62 -3.53 5.51
N GLY A 113 -3.82 -3.59 4.96
CA GLY A 113 -4.54 -2.44 4.42
C GLY A 113 -4.97 -1.49 5.54
N ILE A 114 -4.84 -0.17 5.30
CA ILE A 114 -5.42 0.85 6.15
C ILE A 114 -6.16 1.88 5.30
N ALA A 115 -7.35 2.22 5.77
CA ALA A 115 -8.17 3.33 5.32
C ALA A 115 -8.94 3.92 6.50
N GLY A 116 -9.63 5.03 6.29
CA GLY A 116 -10.51 5.60 7.30
C GLY A 116 -10.37 7.11 7.46
N SER A 117 -11.29 7.67 8.24
CA SER A 117 -11.35 9.12 8.48
C SER A 117 -10.16 9.71 9.24
N HIS A 118 -9.25 8.87 9.71
CA HIS A 118 -8.02 9.24 10.42
C HIS A 118 -6.81 9.39 9.49
N ILE A 119 -6.98 9.13 8.18
CA ILE A 119 -5.95 9.33 7.17
C ILE A 119 -5.94 10.78 6.70
N ARG A 120 -4.75 11.35 6.56
CA ARG A 120 -4.53 12.68 5.99
C ARG A 120 -3.46 12.60 4.91
N SER A 121 -3.46 13.59 4.02
CA SER A 121 -2.42 13.71 3.01
C SER A 121 -2.06 15.15 2.76
N LEU A 122 -0.79 15.37 2.40
CA LEU A 122 -0.27 16.67 2.03
C LEU A 122 0.79 16.53 0.93
N ASN A 123 0.95 17.59 0.14
CA ASN A 123 2.05 17.67 -0.81
C ASN A 123 3.21 18.42 -0.15
N THR A 124 4.42 17.89 -0.26
CA THR A 124 5.64 18.45 0.32
C THR A 124 6.71 18.64 -0.74
N GLU A 125 7.64 19.55 -0.48
CA GLU A 125 8.84 19.76 -1.29
C GLU A 125 10.08 19.76 -0.39
N VAL A 126 11.03 18.89 -0.69
CA VAL A 126 12.28 18.73 0.06
C VAL A 126 13.46 18.99 -0.84
N THR A 127 14.34 19.88 -0.43
CA THR A 127 15.57 20.20 -1.18
C THR A 127 16.82 19.87 -0.38
N LEU A 128 17.72 19.09 -0.97
CA LEU A 128 19.04 18.81 -0.40
C LEU A 128 20.15 19.19 -1.38
N LEU A 129 21.31 19.57 -0.82
CA LEU A 129 22.53 19.83 -1.59
C LEU A 129 23.35 18.54 -1.74
N ASN A 130 23.64 18.16 -2.98
CA ASN A 130 24.55 17.08 -3.31
C ASN A 130 26.00 17.57 -3.25
N ARG A 131 26.70 17.18 -2.18
CA ARG A 131 28.10 17.54 -1.92
C ARG A 131 29.10 16.52 -2.48
N SER A 132 28.66 15.52 -3.25
CA SER A 132 29.57 14.57 -3.90
C SER A 132 30.41 15.26 -4.98
N ARG A 133 31.68 14.83 -5.13
CA ARG A 133 32.62 15.44 -6.10
C ARG A 133 32.09 15.41 -7.53
N ASN A 134 31.48 14.29 -7.94
CA ASN A 134 30.92 14.10 -9.28
C ASN A 134 29.46 14.56 -9.41
N ARG A 135 28.84 15.05 -8.32
CA ARG A 135 27.43 15.49 -8.25
C ARG A 135 26.41 14.44 -8.65
N LEU A 136 26.81 13.16 -8.71
CA LEU A 136 25.92 12.08 -9.11
C LEU A 136 24.84 11.88 -8.06
N VAL A 137 23.58 11.91 -8.47
CA VAL A 137 22.46 11.53 -7.63
C VAL A 137 22.43 10.02 -7.54
N THR A 138 22.56 9.51 -6.32
CA THR A 138 22.57 8.08 -6.01
C THR A 138 21.26 7.68 -5.34
N GLU A 139 20.95 6.38 -5.32
CA GLU A 139 19.83 5.87 -4.53
C GLU A 139 19.93 6.29 -3.06
N ARG A 140 21.14 6.26 -2.49
CA ARG A 140 21.39 6.75 -1.12
C ARG A 140 21.00 8.21 -0.96
N PHE A 141 21.25 9.05 -1.97
CA PHE A 141 20.85 10.45 -1.94
C PHE A 141 19.31 10.59 -1.99
N VAL A 142 18.64 9.83 -2.85
CA VAL A 142 17.17 9.81 -2.93
C VAL A 142 16.55 9.33 -1.62
N ARG A 143 17.09 8.29 -0.97
CA ARG A 143 16.64 7.85 0.36
C ARG A 143 16.73 8.96 1.41
N ARG A 144 17.74 9.82 1.35
CA ARG A 144 17.85 10.97 2.26
C ARG A 144 16.76 12.01 2.01
N LEU A 145 16.38 12.28 0.75
CA LEU A 145 15.23 13.14 0.44
C LEU A 145 13.93 12.56 1.01
N HIS A 146 13.75 11.23 0.88
CA HIS A 146 12.60 10.54 1.47
C HIS A 146 12.57 10.64 3.00
N ALA A 147 13.69 10.40 3.67
CA ALA A 147 13.79 10.51 5.13
C ALA A 147 13.46 11.92 5.62
N GLU A 148 13.96 12.95 4.93
CA GLU A 148 13.68 14.35 5.24
C GLU A 148 12.19 14.70 5.01
N ALA A 149 11.58 14.20 3.93
CA ALA A 149 10.14 14.38 3.68
C ALA A 149 9.29 13.70 4.76
N ARG A 150 9.74 12.54 5.26
CA ARG A 150 9.08 11.83 6.36
C ARG A 150 9.15 12.61 7.67
N GLY A 151 10.30 13.20 8.00
CA GLY A 151 10.51 13.94 9.25
C GLY A 151 9.77 15.28 9.36
N THR A 152 9.47 15.92 8.23
CA THR A 152 8.87 17.27 8.19
C THR A 152 7.34 17.27 8.11
N SER A 153 6.71 16.11 7.93
CA SER A 153 5.31 16.02 7.48
C SER A 153 4.34 15.37 8.47
N ALA A 154 4.80 14.89 9.63
CA ALA A 154 3.95 14.33 10.67
C ALA A 154 3.63 15.36 11.75
N GLY A 155 2.34 15.48 12.12
CA GLY A 155 1.93 16.14 13.36
C GLY A 155 2.27 15.28 14.59
N GLU A 156 2.15 15.84 15.80
CA GLU A 156 2.51 15.15 17.05
C GLU A 156 1.73 13.85 17.30
N GLU A 157 0.49 13.77 16.83
CA GLU A 157 -0.40 12.61 16.99
C GLU A 157 -0.51 11.74 15.72
N GLU A 158 0.30 12.03 14.70
CA GLU A 158 0.26 11.36 13.41
C GLU A 158 1.57 10.63 13.10
N GLU A 159 1.48 9.53 12.36
CA GLU A 159 2.63 8.85 11.79
C GLU A 159 2.58 8.90 10.26
N VAL A 160 3.73 9.13 9.62
CA VAL A 160 3.85 9.00 8.17
C VAL A 160 3.78 7.53 7.75
N LEU A 161 2.74 7.20 7.00
CA LEU A 161 2.50 5.90 6.38
C LEU A 161 3.26 5.76 5.05
N HIS A 162 3.13 6.76 4.17
CA HIS A 162 3.73 6.72 2.82
C HIS A 162 4.33 8.06 2.43
N VAL A 163 5.46 8.01 1.72
CA VAL A 163 6.04 9.15 1.00
C VAL A 163 6.15 8.74 -0.47
N VAL A 164 5.27 9.27 -1.31
CA VAL A 164 5.20 8.95 -2.75
C VAL A 164 5.83 10.07 -3.56
N PRO A 165 6.99 9.88 -4.20
CA PRO A 165 7.60 10.89 -5.05
C PRO A 165 6.72 11.19 -6.25
N ARG A 166 6.53 12.47 -6.56
CA ARG A 166 5.78 12.93 -7.72
C ARG A 166 6.71 13.36 -8.85
N SER A 167 7.73 14.13 -8.50
CA SER A 167 8.72 14.63 -9.45
C SER A 167 9.96 15.13 -8.71
N PHE A 168 11.05 15.27 -9.45
CA PHE A 168 12.29 15.86 -9.00
C PHE A 168 12.60 17.12 -9.82
N VAL A 169 13.30 18.05 -9.18
CA VAL A 169 13.89 19.23 -9.82
C VAL A 169 15.41 19.17 -9.60
N LEU A 170 16.17 19.20 -10.69
CA LEU A 170 17.63 19.10 -10.68
C LEU A 170 18.26 20.41 -11.16
N ASP A 171 18.91 21.14 -10.26
CA ASP A 171 19.51 22.46 -10.55
C ASP A 171 18.56 23.44 -11.27
N GLY A 172 17.26 23.36 -11.00
CA GLY A 172 16.20 24.17 -11.63
C GLY A 172 15.51 23.51 -12.83
N THR A 173 16.01 22.37 -13.31
CA THR A 173 15.35 21.57 -14.35
C THR A 173 14.18 20.79 -13.76
N GLU A 174 12.95 21.16 -14.11
CA GLU A 174 11.73 20.49 -13.64
C GLU A 174 11.40 19.21 -14.44
N GLY A 175 10.45 18.43 -13.92
CA GLY A 175 9.86 17.29 -14.65
C GLY A 175 10.72 16.01 -14.64
N VAL A 176 11.81 15.97 -13.86
CA VAL A 176 12.65 14.78 -13.74
C VAL A 176 11.89 13.71 -12.94
N ARG A 177 11.68 12.53 -13.53
CA ARG A 177 11.02 11.41 -12.83
C ARG A 177 12.01 10.48 -12.12
N GLN A 178 13.11 10.16 -12.81
CA GLN A 178 14.16 9.29 -12.31
C GLN A 178 15.45 10.12 -12.16
N PRO A 179 15.79 10.59 -10.94
CA PRO A 179 16.95 11.43 -10.73
C PRO A 179 18.25 10.62 -10.60
N VAL A 180 18.16 9.32 -10.26
CA VAL A 180 19.34 8.47 -10.06
C VAL A 180 20.14 8.36 -11.35
N GLY A 181 21.46 8.56 -11.27
CA GLY A 181 22.36 8.55 -12.42
C GLY A 181 22.55 9.93 -13.07
N LEU A 182 21.76 10.94 -12.70
CA LEU A 182 21.94 12.31 -13.19
C LEU A 182 22.86 13.11 -12.26
N ALA A 183 23.54 14.12 -12.81
CA ALA A 183 24.40 15.00 -12.06
C ALA A 183 23.65 16.30 -11.68
N ALA A 184 23.62 16.65 -10.41
CA ALA A 184 23.00 17.88 -9.93
C ALA A 184 23.58 18.31 -8.57
N ARG A 185 23.75 19.61 -8.36
CA ARG A 185 24.19 20.17 -7.07
C ARG A 185 23.02 20.36 -6.11
N ARG A 186 21.89 20.87 -6.59
CA ARG A 186 20.65 21.04 -5.85
C ARG A 186 19.61 20.07 -6.39
N VAL A 187 19.09 19.24 -5.51
CA VAL A 187 18.10 18.23 -5.85
C VAL A 187 16.89 18.45 -4.95
N THR A 188 15.75 18.65 -5.59
CA THR A 188 14.47 18.84 -4.94
C THR A 188 13.56 17.68 -5.27
N MET A 189 12.92 17.09 -4.27
CA MET A 189 11.87 16.10 -4.41
C MET A 189 10.53 16.73 -4.05
N ARG A 190 9.58 16.70 -4.98
CA ARG A 190 8.17 16.96 -4.70
C ARG A 190 7.51 15.63 -4.39
N GLY A 191 6.89 15.52 -3.22
CA GLY A 191 6.28 14.27 -2.73
C GLY A 191 4.81 14.47 -2.32
N HIS A 192 4.06 13.38 -2.35
CA HIS A 192 2.78 13.24 -1.67
C HIS A 192 3.00 12.42 -0.41
N VAL A 193 2.76 13.03 0.75
CA VAL A 193 2.89 12.36 2.05
C VAL A 193 1.52 11.99 2.56
N VAL A 194 1.41 10.77 3.07
CA VAL A 194 0.20 10.25 3.70
C VAL A 194 0.51 9.96 5.15
N THR A 195 -0.30 10.52 6.04
CA THR A 195 -0.22 10.32 7.49
C THR A 195 -1.50 9.65 8.00
N GLY A 196 -1.39 9.03 9.18
CA GLY A 196 -2.54 8.51 9.91
C GLY A 196 -2.37 8.72 11.40
N ALA A 197 -3.50 8.84 12.12
CA ALA A 197 -3.47 8.96 13.58
C ALA A 197 -2.79 7.73 14.22
N ILE A 198 -1.79 7.97 15.07
CA ILE A 198 -0.99 6.93 15.73
C ILE A 198 -1.88 5.93 16.46
N SER A 199 -2.88 6.43 17.21
CA SER A 199 -3.82 5.60 17.97
C SER A 199 -4.61 4.65 17.08
N SER A 200 -5.06 5.11 15.91
CA SER A 200 -5.82 4.29 14.95
C SER A 200 -4.95 3.20 14.34
N ILE A 201 -3.71 3.53 13.98
CA ILE A 201 -2.72 2.58 13.46
C ILE A 201 -2.40 1.51 14.52
N GLN A 202 -2.14 1.90 15.77
CA GLN A 202 -1.82 0.98 16.86
C GLN A 202 -2.97 0.04 17.20
N ASN A 203 -4.21 0.53 17.20
CA ASN A 203 -5.39 -0.29 17.44
C ASN A 203 -5.54 -1.37 16.37
N LEU A 204 -5.38 -1.00 15.10
CA LEU A 204 -5.40 -1.94 13.97
C LEU A 204 -4.27 -2.96 14.07
N LEU A 205 -3.02 -2.49 14.21
CA LEU A 205 -1.84 -3.36 14.27
C LEU A 205 -1.96 -4.36 15.41
N GLY A 206 -2.34 -3.90 16.59
CA GLY A 206 -2.45 -4.80 17.71
C GLY A 206 -3.59 -5.82 17.51
N ALA A 207 -4.73 -5.47 16.92
CA ALA A 207 -5.80 -6.45 16.65
C ALA A 207 -5.31 -7.57 15.71
N VAL A 208 -4.48 -7.20 14.72
CA VAL A 208 -3.84 -8.14 13.80
C VAL A 208 -2.77 -8.99 14.53
N GLU A 209 -1.94 -8.37 15.36
CA GLU A 209 -0.85 -9.04 16.09
C GLU A 209 -1.36 -9.99 17.19
N ASP A 210 -2.50 -9.69 17.82
CA ASP A 210 -3.18 -10.58 18.79
C ASP A 210 -3.61 -11.90 18.10
N CYS A 211 -3.81 -11.88 16.78
CA CYS A 211 -4.03 -13.07 15.96
C CYS A 211 -2.71 -13.80 15.60
N GLY A 212 -1.58 -13.50 16.24
CA GLY A 212 -0.27 -14.09 15.95
C GLY A 212 0.24 -13.77 14.54
N VAL A 213 -0.30 -12.75 13.87
CA VAL A 213 0.13 -12.31 12.55
C VAL A 213 1.24 -11.28 12.69
N ARG A 214 2.36 -11.48 11.99
CA ARG A 214 3.44 -10.48 11.95
C ARG A 214 3.21 -9.47 10.85
N VAL A 215 2.88 -8.24 11.24
CA VAL A 215 2.73 -7.13 10.29
C VAL A 215 4.10 -6.66 9.81
N ALA A 216 4.35 -6.81 8.52
CA ALA A 216 5.58 -6.34 7.89
C ALA A 216 5.46 -4.88 7.42
N ARG A 217 4.27 -4.48 6.98
CA ARG A 217 3.99 -3.13 6.48
C ARG A 217 2.50 -2.81 6.53
N VAL A 218 2.22 -1.53 6.69
CA VAL A 218 0.89 -0.95 6.53
C VAL A 218 0.82 -0.26 5.17
N VAL A 219 -0.24 -0.51 4.42
CA VAL A 219 -0.43 0.01 3.05
C VAL A 219 -1.73 0.79 3.00
N LEU A 220 -1.67 2.02 2.50
CA LEU A 220 -2.88 2.81 2.27
C LEU A 220 -3.72 2.12 1.18
N GLU A 221 -4.98 1.82 1.47
CA GLU A 221 -5.87 1.10 0.55
C GLU A 221 -6.03 1.79 -0.81
N PRO A 222 -6.30 3.12 -0.91
CA PRO A 222 -6.40 3.77 -2.23
C PRO A 222 -5.10 3.66 -3.06
N LEU A 223 -3.93 3.53 -2.44
CA LEU A 223 -2.69 3.20 -3.15
C LEU A 223 -2.70 1.76 -3.67
N ALA A 224 -3.07 0.80 -2.82
CA ALA A 224 -3.17 -0.61 -3.21
C ALA A 224 -4.20 -0.83 -4.33
N SER A 225 -5.39 -0.25 -4.22
CA SER A 225 -6.46 -0.32 -5.23
C SER A 225 -6.01 0.31 -6.55
N SER A 226 -5.22 1.39 -6.51
CA SER A 226 -4.63 2.00 -7.71
C SER A 226 -3.60 1.10 -8.40
N GLU A 227 -2.81 0.33 -7.65
CA GLU A 227 -1.89 -0.66 -8.21
C GLU A 227 -2.61 -1.86 -8.81
N ALA A 228 -3.75 -2.25 -8.25
CA ALA A 228 -4.54 -3.37 -8.75
C ALA A 228 -5.36 -3.01 -10.00
N CYS A 229 -5.89 -1.78 -10.07
CA CYS A 229 -6.92 -1.42 -11.06
C CYS A 229 -6.44 -0.51 -12.19
N LEU A 230 -5.39 0.30 -11.99
CA LEU A 230 -4.97 1.29 -12.97
C LEU A 230 -3.77 0.84 -13.78
N THR A 231 -3.83 1.05 -15.09
CA THR A 231 -2.66 0.92 -15.96
C THR A 231 -1.76 2.16 -15.88
N PRO A 232 -0.48 2.08 -16.29
CA PRO A 232 0.38 3.26 -16.39
C PRO A 232 -0.19 4.35 -17.31
N ASP A 233 -0.93 3.97 -18.35
CA ASP A 233 -1.51 4.89 -19.32
C ASP A 233 -2.69 5.67 -18.71
N ASP A 234 -3.54 5.01 -17.91
CA ASP A 234 -4.61 5.68 -17.15
C ASP A 234 -4.02 6.76 -16.23
N ARG A 235 -2.98 6.40 -15.47
CA ARG A 235 -2.30 7.35 -14.57
C ARG A 235 -1.69 8.51 -15.36
N GLN A 236 -1.15 8.25 -16.55
CA GLN A 236 -0.48 9.26 -17.37
C GLN A 236 -1.46 10.26 -17.98
N MET A 237 -2.63 9.82 -18.44
CA MET A 237 -3.71 10.69 -18.92
C MET A 237 -4.31 11.52 -17.79
N GLY A 238 -4.29 11.00 -16.57
CA GLY A 238 -4.88 11.58 -15.39
C GLY A 238 -6.20 10.88 -15.08
N VAL A 239 -6.32 10.42 -13.83
CA VAL A 239 -7.43 9.56 -13.41
C VAL A 239 -7.69 9.77 -11.91
N ALA A 240 -8.96 9.71 -11.52
CA ALA A 240 -9.36 9.58 -10.13
C ALA A 240 -9.96 8.18 -9.94
N LEU A 241 -9.35 7.39 -9.06
CA LEU A 241 -9.90 6.12 -8.59
C LEU A 241 -10.76 6.38 -7.36
N LEU A 242 -11.97 5.82 -7.37
CA LEU A 242 -12.92 5.84 -6.27
C LEU A 242 -13.14 4.40 -5.82
N ASP A 243 -12.73 4.09 -4.60
CA ASP A 243 -12.94 2.78 -3.96
C ASP A 243 -14.09 2.90 -2.97
N VAL A 244 -15.25 2.33 -3.32
CA VAL A 244 -16.48 2.45 -2.52
C VAL A 244 -16.59 1.22 -1.63
N GLY A 245 -16.02 1.33 -0.42
CA GLY A 245 -16.09 0.31 0.61
C GLY A 245 -17.41 0.31 1.40
N GLY A 246 -17.48 -0.55 2.42
CA GLY A 246 -18.66 -0.67 3.27
C GLY A 246 -18.89 0.56 4.17
N GLY A 247 -17.81 1.17 4.68
CA GLY A 247 -17.87 2.30 5.62
C GLY A 247 -17.29 3.61 5.08
N THR A 248 -16.48 3.56 4.04
CA THR A 248 -15.75 4.70 3.46
C THR A 248 -15.77 4.65 1.95
N THR A 249 -15.53 5.80 1.34
CA THR A 249 -15.15 5.91 -0.06
C THR A 249 -13.76 6.53 -0.12
N ASP A 250 -12.80 5.79 -0.62
CA ASP A 250 -11.40 6.18 -0.69
C ASP A 250 -11.07 6.70 -2.09
N ILE A 251 -10.30 7.78 -2.16
CA ILE A 251 -10.03 8.51 -3.40
C ILE A 251 -8.51 8.56 -3.61
N ALA A 252 -8.06 8.21 -4.82
CA ALA A 252 -6.70 8.46 -5.30
C ALA A 252 -6.74 9.18 -6.64
N ALA A 253 -6.19 10.39 -6.70
CA ALA A 253 -6.10 11.16 -7.93
C ALA A 253 -4.65 11.19 -8.46
N PHE A 254 -4.50 10.83 -9.72
CA PHE A 254 -3.23 10.83 -10.44
C PHE A 254 -3.25 11.90 -11.51
N VAL A 255 -2.15 12.65 -11.62
CA VAL A 255 -1.94 13.65 -12.66
C VAL A 255 -0.57 13.40 -13.26
N ARG A 256 -0.50 13.24 -14.59
CA ARG A 256 0.74 12.95 -15.34
C ARG A 256 1.52 11.77 -14.76
N GLY A 257 0.81 10.72 -14.31
CA GLY A 257 1.40 9.49 -13.79
C GLY A 257 1.78 9.53 -12.30
N ALA A 258 1.56 10.64 -11.60
CA ALA A 258 1.93 10.80 -10.19
C ALA A 258 0.70 11.00 -9.29
N LEU A 259 0.67 10.28 -8.17
CA LEU A 259 -0.33 10.49 -7.13
C LEU A 259 -0.24 11.94 -6.62
N THR A 260 -1.33 12.67 -6.73
CA THR A 260 -1.37 14.12 -6.46
C THR A 260 -2.30 14.45 -5.30
N HIS A 261 -3.31 13.61 -5.07
CA HIS A 261 -4.27 13.78 -3.99
C HIS A 261 -4.78 12.41 -3.52
N THR A 262 -4.97 12.30 -2.22
CA THR A 262 -5.73 11.20 -1.61
C THR A 262 -6.70 11.78 -0.60
N ALA A 263 -7.89 11.19 -0.52
CA ALA A 263 -8.91 11.58 0.43
C ALA A 263 -9.75 10.38 0.83
N VAL A 264 -10.34 10.44 2.02
CA VAL A 264 -11.27 9.44 2.53
C VAL A 264 -12.56 10.13 2.92
N VAL A 265 -13.67 9.71 2.32
CA VAL A 265 -15.01 10.19 2.65
C VAL A 265 -15.67 9.15 3.58
N PRO A 266 -16.20 9.54 4.76
CA PRO A 266 -16.79 8.61 5.74
C PRO A 266 -18.21 8.12 5.36
N ILE A 267 -18.40 7.83 4.07
CA ILE A 267 -19.64 7.35 3.46
C ILE A 267 -19.27 6.14 2.60
N GLY A 268 -19.91 5.00 2.85
CA GLY A 268 -19.74 3.78 2.06
C GLY A 268 -21.08 3.10 1.85
N GLY A 269 -21.05 1.90 1.26
CA GLY A 269 -22.26 1.15 0.88
C GLY A 269 -23.24 0.88 2.04
N ARG A 270 -22.75 0.71 3.28
CA ARG A 270 -23.60 0.45 4.45
C ARG A 270 -24.43 1.66 4.88
N ALA A 271 -24.00 2.89 4.55
CA ALA A 271 -24.76 4.10 4.84
C ALA A 271 -26.09 4.20 4.08
N SER A 272 -26.28 3.37 3.04
CA SER A 272 -27.48 3.34 2.20
C SER A 272 -28.63 2.47 2.73
N ARG A 273 -28.42 1.67 3.79
CA ARG A 273 -29.53 0.94 4.44
C ARG A 273 -30.19 1.84 5.48
N PRO A 274 -31.47 2.24 5.30
CA PRO A 274 -32.19 2.95 6.35
C PRO A 274 -32.21 2.07 7.59
N THR A 275 -31.69 2.57 8.70
CA THR A 275 -31.99 2.02 10.02
C THR A 275 -33.49 2.17 10.20
N SER A 276 -34.24 1.09 10.04
CA SER A 276 -35.64 1.06 10.43
C SER A 276 -35.71 1.53 11.89
N PRO A 277 -36.49 2.58 12.22
CA PRO A 277 -36.70 2.93 13.60
C PRO A 277 -37.49 1.78 14.21
N THR A 278 -36.86 1.02 15.11
CA THR A 278 -37.58 0.09 15.98
C THR A 278 -38.51 0.93 16.85
N GLY A 279 -39.82 0.75 16.65
CA GLY A 279 -40.86 1.21 17.57
C GLY A 279 -40.98 0.34 18.80
#